data_AF-A0A496ST68-F1
#
_entry.id   AF-A0A496ST68-F1
#
_cell.length_a   1.000
_cell.length_b   1.000
_cell.length_c   1.000
_cell.angle_alpha   90.00
_cell.angle_beta   90.00
_cell.angle_gamma   90.00
#
_symmetry.space_group_name_H-M   'P 1'
#
loop_
_entity.id
_entity.type
_entity.pdbx_description
1 polymer ?
#
loop_
_entity_poly.entity_id
_entity_poly.type
_entity_poly.pdbx_seq_one_letter_code
_entity_poly.pdbx_strand_id
1 'polypeptide(L)'
;MKETLRILNELKEEGLIKDYAIGGGIAASRWVEPFFTQDLDIFVVFEEETTERGLIDLSPLYEYLKDKGYVRERQWIMIEGVPVNVFPADPLEKEAVEQAQEAECF
;
A
#
# COMPACT_ATOMS: atom_id res chain seq x y z
N MET A 1 -12.12 4.36 -2.48
CA MET A 1 -10.86 5.02 -2.91
C MET A 1 -10.44 6.12 -1.97
N LYS A 2 -11.12 7.27 -1.86
CA LYS A 2 -10.72 8.35 -0.93
C LYS A 2 -10.52 7.86 0.52
N GLU A 3 -11.50 7.15 1.07
CA GLU A 3 -11.40 6.60 2.43
C GLU A 3 -10.31 5.52 2.51
N THR A 4 -10.14 4.69 1.48
CA THR A 4 -9.03 3.73 1.38
C THR A 4 -7.67 4.43 1.51
N LEU A 5 -7.43 5.50 0.73
CA LEU A 5 -6.19 6.26 0.78
C LEU A 5 -5.98 6.97 2.12
N ARG A 6 -7.07 7.43 2.76
CA ARG A 6 -7.02 7.97 4.12
C ARG A 6 -6.48 6.93 5.10
N ILE A 7 -6.98 5.70 5.06
CA ILE A 7 -6.48 4.60 5.91
C ILE A 7 -5.02 4.25 5.58
N LEU A 8 -4.62 4.27 4.29
CA LEU A 8 -3.22 4.04 3.93
C LEU A 8 -2.29 5.14 4.44
N ASN A 9 -2.75 6.40 4.44
CA ASN A 9 -1.98 7.51 5.02
C ASN A 9 -1.89 7.38 6.55
N GLU A 10 -2.93 6.89 7.23
CA GLU A 10 -2.86 6.58 8.67
C GLU A 10 -1.75 5.55 8.97
N LEU A 11 -1.47 4.59 8.07
CA LEU A 11 -0.35 3.65 8.27
C LEU A 11 1.01 4.37 8.33
N LYS A 12 1.18 5.46 7.56
CA LYS A 12 2.37 6.31 7.61
C LYS A 12 2.41 7.11 8.91
N GLU A 13 1.27 7.69 9.30
CA GLU A 13 1.16 8.51 10.51
C GLU A 13 1.45 7.71 11.79
N GLU A 14 1.03 6.44 11.84
CA GLU A 14 1.30 5.51 12.94
C GLU A 14 2.70 4.87 12.87
N GLY A 15 3.50 5.20 11.86
CA GLY A 15 4.87 4.67 11.69
C GLY A 15 4.95 3.18 11.34
N LEU A 16 3.83 2.57 10.94
CA LEU A 16 3.81 1.16 10.49
C LEU A 16 4.52 0.99 9.14
N ILE A 17 4.52 2.05 8.34
CA ILE A 17 5.23 2.14 7.07
C ILE A 17 5.92 3.50 6.99
N LYS A 18 7.08 3.56 6.35
CA LYS A 18 7.80 4.81 6.11
C LYS A 18 7.12 5.63 5.00
N ASP A 19 6.85 4.97 3.89
CA ASP A 19 6.16 5.57 2.74
C ASP A 19 5.56 4.49 1.84
N TYR A 20 4.69 4.90 0.91
CA TYR A 20 4.17 4.03 -0.14
C TYR A 20 3.89 4.80 -1.43
N ALA A 21 3.87 4.09 -2.55
CA ALA A 21 3.34 4.59 -3.81
C ALA A 21 2.27 3.65 -4.35
N ILE A 22 1.30 4.23 -5.06
CA ILE A 22 0.32 3.47 -5.83
C ILE A 22 1.02 2.90 -7.06
N GLY A 23 0.85 1.60 -7.28
CA GLY A 23 1.42 0.85 -8.40
C GLY A 23 0.36 0.25 -9.33
N GLY A 24 0.82 -0.68 -10.17
CA GLY A 24 -0.04 -1.54 -10.97
C GLY A 24 -0.95 -0.80 -11.96
N GLY A 25 -2.12 -1.40 -12.21
CA GLY A 25 -3.08 -0.89 -13.20
C GLY A 25 -3.65 0.49 -12.85
N ILE A 26 -3.85 0.78 -11.56
CA ILE A 26 -4.37 2.08 -11.11
C ILE A 26 -3.34 3.17 -11.38
N ALA A 27 -2.06 2.94 -11.07
CA ALA A 27 -0.99 3.87 -11.40
C ALA A 27 -0.83 4.05 -12.92
N ALA A 28 -0.90 2.96 -13.69
CA ALA A 28 -0.79 3.02 -15.15
C ALA A 28 -1.88 3.88 -15.79
N SER A 29 -3.11 3.83 -15.24
CA SER A 29 -4.27 4.61 -15.71
C SER A 29 -4.06 6.13 -15.66
N ARG A 30 -3.01 6.62 -15.00
CA ARG A 30 -2.61 8.03 -15.03
C ARG A 30 -2.07 8.47 -16.40
N TRP A 31 -1.53 7.53 -17.18
CA TRP A 31 -0.81 7.78 -18.42
C TRP A 31 -1.51 7.22 -19.66
N VAL A 32 -2.50 6.36 -19.47
CA VAL A 32 -3.28 5.72 -20.53
C VAL A 32 -4.78 5.90 -20.29
N GLU A 33 -5.61 5.50 -21.24
CA GLU A 33 -7.06 5.46 -21.05
C GLU A 33 -7.40 4.54 -19.85
N PRO A 34 -8.18 5.02 -18.87
CA PRO A 34 -8.54 4.21 -17.70
C PRO A 34 -9.29 2.93 -18.09
N PHE A 35 -8.92 1.84 -17.44
CA PHE A 35 -9.58 0.55 -17.59
C PHE A 35 -9.87 -0.06 -16.23
N PHE A 36 -10.74 -1.06 -16.21
CA PHE A 36 -11.10 -1.74 -14.96
C PHE A 36 -9.90 -2.53 -14.44
N THR A 37 -9.44 -2.19 -13.24
CA THR A 37 -8.49 -2.98 -12.45
C THR A 37 -9.25 -3.63 -11.31
N GLN A 38 -8.81 -4.81 -10.89
CA GLN A 38 -9.50 -5.52 -9.82
C GLN A 38 -9.19 -4.91 -8.44
N ASP A 39 -7.99 -4.34 -8.30
CA ASP A 39 -7.27 -4.11 -7.06
C ASP A 39 -6.43 -2.82 -7.11
N LEU A 40 -6.10 -2.35 -5.90
CA LEU A 40 -5.15 -1.28 -5.66
C LEU A 40 -3.83 -1.89 -5.18
N ASP A 41 -2.83 -1.90 -6.05
CA ASP A 41 -1.47 -2.28 -5.69
C ASP A 41 -0.74 -1.11 -5.01
N ILE A 42 -0.10 -1.36 -3.88
CA ILE A 42 0.78 -0.41 -3.22
C ILE A 42 2.17 -1.01 -2.99
N PHE A 43 3.20 -0.25 -3.34
CA PHE A 43 4.59 -0.54 -2.99
C PHE A 43 4.94 0.21 -1.72
N VAL A 44 5.41 -0.52 -0.70
CA VAL A 44 5.54 -0.01 0.66
C VAL A 44 6.99 -0.10 1.12
N VAL A 45 7.50 1.03 1.62
CA VAL A 45 8.81 1.12 2.27
C VAL A 45 8.61 0.98 3.79
N PHE A 46 9.29 0.03 4.41
CA PHE A 46 9.33 -0.15 5.87
C PHE A 46 10.56 0.54 6.46
N GLU A 47 10.51 0.94 7.73
CA GLU A 47 11.64 1.63 8.39
C GLU A 47 12.89 0.74 8.55
N GLU A 48 12.72 -0.55 8.83
CA GLU A 48 13.83 -1.50 8.99
C GLU A 48 13.46 -2.89 8.44
N GLU A 49 14.48 -3.72 8.17
CA GLU A 49 14.27 -5.17 8.06
C GLU A 49 13.84 -5.68 9.44
N THR A 50 12.53 -5.74 9.65
CA THR A 50 11.82 -5.99 10.92
C THR A 50 12.16 -7.31 11.64
N THR A 51 13.08 -8.12 11.11
CA THR A 51 13.52 -9.37 11.74
C THR A 51 15.04 -9.47 11.74
N GLU A 52 15.58 -10.17 12.74
CA GLU A 52 17.03 -10.44 12.89
C GLU A 52 17.67 -11.17 11.68
N ARG A 53 16.87 -11.63 10.72
CA ARG A 53 17.29 -12.38 9.52
C ARG A 53 17.16 -11.58 8.23
N GLY A 54 16.84 -10.30 8.30
CA GLY A 54 16.66 -9.46 7.12
C GLY A 54 15.34 -9.65 6.38
N LEU A 55 14.32 -10.23 7.05
CA LEU A 55 12.98 -10.38 6.49
C LEU A 55 12.07 -9.23 6.93
N ILE A 56 11.15 -8.86 6.04
CA ILE A 56 10.07 -7.92 6.30
C ILE A 56 8.89 -8.69 6.92
N ASP A 57 8.48 -8.26 8.10
CA ASP A 57 7.38 -8.74 8.91
C ASP A 57 6.21 -7.79 8.72
N LEU A 58 5.19 -8.30 8.03
CA LEU A 58 3.98 -7.56 7.75
C LEU A 58 2.95 -7.70 8.86
N SER A 59 3.20 -8.54 9.88
CA SER A 59 2.25 -8.82 10.95
C SER A 59 1.74 -7.54 11.64
N PRO A 60 2.60 -6.56 12.01
CA PRO A 60 2.13 -5.33 12.64
C PRO A 60 1.13 -4.54 11.78
N LEU A 61 1.38 -4.44 10.47
CA LEU A 61 0.49 -3.78 9.52
C LEU A 61 -0.85 -4.52 9.42
N TYR A 62 -0.82 -5.84 9.28
CA TYR A 62 -2.04 -6.64 9.16
C TYR A 62 -2.85 -6.65 10.46
N GLU A 63 -2.19 -6.67 11.62
CA GLU A 63 -2.84 -6.61 12.94
C GLU A 63 -3.53 -5.26 13.15
N TYR A 64 -2.85 -4.15 12.84
CA TYR A 64 -3.43 -2.82 12.91
C TYR A 64 -4.70 -2.67 12.05
N LEU A 65 -4.63 -3.13 10.79
CA LEU A 65 -5.78 -3.08 9.88
C LEU A 65 -6.91 -4.00 10.34
N LYS A 66 -6.58 -5.18 10.89
CA LYS A 66 -7.56 -6.10 11.47
C LYS A 66 -8.27 -5.51 12.68
N ASP A 67 -7.56 -4.81 13.56
CA ASP A 67 -8.14 -4.16 14.74
C ASP A 67 -9.11 -3.03 14.38
N LYS A 68 -8.93 -2.41 13.21
CA LYS A 68 -9.91 -1.48 12.61
C LYS A 68 -11.09 -2.16 11.90
N GLY A 69 -11.09 -3.49 11.83
CA GLY A 69 -12.15 -4.27 11.19
C GLY A 69 -11.91 -4.58 9.70
N TYR A 70 -10.73 -4.26 9.16
CA TYR A 70 -10.38 -4.63 7.78
C TYR A 70 -9.87 -6.07 7.73
N VAL A 71 -10.50 -6.89 6.90
CA VAL A 71 -10.23 -8.33 6.85
C VAL A 71 -9.42 -8.66 5.60
N ARG A 72 -8.47 -9.57 5.75
CA ARG A 72 -7.72 -10.14 4.63
C ARG A 72 -8.60 -11.13 3.85
N GLU A 73 -8.74 -10.90 2.55
CA GLU A 73 -9.41 -11.79 1.61
C GLU A 73 -8.40 -12.30 0.59
N ARG A 74 -7.93 -13.55 0.76
CA ARG A 74 -6.88 -14.16 -0.08
C ARG A 74 -5.59 -13.31 -0.05
N GLN A 75 -5.20 -12.70 -1.17
CA GLN A 75 -4.05 -11.81 -1.28
C GLN A 75 -4.36 -10.35 -0.90
N TRP A 76 -5.63 -9.95 -0.85
CA TRP A 76 -6.04 -8.56 -0.60
C TRP A 76 -6.35 -8.30 0.87
N ILE A 77 -6.31 -7.04 1.26
CA ILE A 77 -7.03 -6.52 2.41
C ILE A 77 -8.20 -5.67 1.89
N MET A 78 -9.41 -5.93 2.35
CA MET A 78 -10.57 -5.11 2.00
C MET A 78 -10.59 -3.84 2.86
N ILE A 79 -10.21 -2.71 2.27
CA ILE A 79 -10.18 -1.41 2.96
C ILE A 79 -11.20 -0.48 2.30
N GLU A 80 -12.26 -0.14 3.03
CA GLU A 80 -13.31 0.77 2.57
C GLU A 80 -13.92 0.35 1.21
N GLY A 81 -14.12 -0.97 1.04
CA GLY A 81 -14.67 -1.57 -0.18
C GLY A 81 -13.69 -1.70 -1.35
N VAL A 82 -12.42 -1.32 -1.17
CA VAL A 82 -11.37 -1.49 -2.18
C VAL A 82 -10.46 -2.65 -1.77
N PRO A 83 -10.24 -3.66 -2.64
CA PRO A 83 -9.22 -4.68 -2.42
C PRO A 83 -7.84 -4.05 -2.60
N VAL A 84 -7.03 -4.06 -1.55
CA VAL A 84 -5.67 -3.51 -1.52
C VAL A 84 -4.65 -4.63 -1.44
N ASN A 85 -3.65 -4.58 -2.30
CA ASN A 85 -2.53 -5.50 -2.32
C ASN A 85 -1.25 -4.80 -1.87
N VAL A 86 -0.55 -5.39 -0.91
CA VAL A 86 0.61 -4.76 -0.25
C VAL A 86 1.88 -5.47 -0.66
N PHE A 87 2.75 -4.75 -1.37
CA PHE A 87 4.06 -5.23 -1.79
C PHE A 87 5.17 -4.52 -1.02
N PRO A 88 6.01 -5.24 -0.27
CA PRO A 88 7.24 -4.67 0.26
C PRO A 88 8.14 -4.25 -0.89
N ALA A 89 8.53 -2.98 -0.90
CA ALA A 89 9.28 -2.38 -2.00
C ALA A 89 10.70 -2.97 -2.09
N ASP A 90 11.05 -3.50 -3.26
CA ASP A 90 12.42 -3.86 -3.62
C ASP A 90 13.28 -2.61 -3.93
N PRO A 91 14.58 -2.71 -4.26
CA PRO A 91 15.41 -1.54 -4.54
C PRO A 91 14.89 -0.64 -5.67
N LEU A 92 14.28 -1.20 -6.72
CA LEU A 92 13.71 -0.44 -7.83
C LEU A 92 12.41 0.26 -7.41
N GLU A 93 11.57 -0.46 -6.68
CA GLU A 93 10.31 0.06 -6.17
C GLU A 93 10.55 1.15 -5.11
N LYS A 94 11.60 1.04 -4.29
CA LYS A 94 12.00 2.09 -3.34
C LYS A 94 12.32 3.40 -4.06
N GLU A 95 13.11 3.35 -5.13
CA GLU A 95 13.37 4.53 -5.98
C GLU A 95 12.06 5.07 -6.57
N ALA A 96 11.14 4.19 -7.00
CA ALA A 96 9.84 4.60 -7.50
C ALA A 96 8.97 5.29 -6.43
N VAL A 97 9.00 4.83 -5.17
CA VAL A 97 8.32 5.49 -4.05
C VAL A 97 8.93 6.86 -3.77
N GLU A 98 10.27 6.96 -3.76
CA GLU A 98 10.98 8.22 -3.53
C GLU A 98 10.70 9.28 -4.62
N GLN A 99 10.52 8.85 -5.86
CA GLN A 99 10.25 9.71 -7.02
C GLN A 99 8.75 9.78 -7.39
N ALA A 100 7.87 9.22 -6.55
CA ALA A 100 6.44 9.16 -6.84
C ALA A 100 5.84 10.57 -6.96
N GLN A 101 4.93 10.74 -7.91
CA GLN A 101 4.18 11.99 -8.05
C GLN A 101 2.98 11.96 -7.11
N GLU A 102 2.79 13.04 -6.36
CA GLU A 102 1.56 13.24 -5.58
C GLU A 102 0.35 13.25 -6.50
N ALA A 103 -0.69 12.53 -6.11
CA ALA A 103 -1.94 12.44 -6.82
C ALA A 103 -3.10 12.76 -5.87
N GLU A 104 -3.94 13.72 -6.27
CA GLU A 104 -5.20 13.97 -5.59
C GLU A 104 -6.28 13.03 -6.13
N CYS A 105 -6.96 12.30 -5.25
CA CYS A 105 -8.18 11.59 -5.59
C CYS A 105 -9.40 12.47 -5.27
N PHE A 106 -10.12 12.88 -6.32
CA PHE A 106 -11.38 13.64 -6.23
C PHE A 106 -12.57 12.76 -5.83
#